data_AF-A0A5N5J6U3-F1
#
_entry.id   AF-A0A5N5J6U3-F1
#
_cell.length_a   1.000
_cell.length_b   1.000
_cell.length_c   1.000
_cell.angle_alpha   90.00
_cell.angle_beta   90.00
_cell.angle_gamma   90.00
#
_symmetry.space_group_name_H-M   'P 1'
#
loop_
_entity.id
_entity.type
_entity.pdbx_description
1 polymer ?
#
loop_
_entity_poly.entity_id
_entity_poly.type
_entity_poly.pdbx_seq_one_letter_code
_entity_poly.pdbx_strand_id
1 'polypeptide(L)'
;MTDTREQRAQSQLIKDKFPQNARFLFFEAVALVSRTELGGDDQLNMNQILEKMLHSILFLGNIHPAKYNPQDIFEKSYNYTVELFPGPFNRYRTHVPLQTPFSYFLELVLKCYGQNNEGTVKDKLFKTLKNYKELGGKKNPLISAVICICENGVSRYYGASLSCGSDTARKIMTAVSCVHVWHLKVSSAVMSVFPDGTGEPRSIKLPDTVKCSAYAVADMRKLKPPCKRCNQLYSLPDHTHHPNPPGNCAETEAISNFFKAEKHGNSRQTLFRHNHQEEMQRMSNCFDMNMKKSMDKRSVQNRDKYSINKVYNP
;
A
#
# COMPACT_ATOMS: atom_id res chain seq x y z
N MET A 1 -20.10 10.64 35.05
CA MET A 1 -20.93 10.21 33.91
C MET A 1 -20.03 9.51 32.90
N THR A 2 -20.16 8.19 32.76
CA THR A 2 -19.37 7.39 31.82
C THR A 2 -20.05 7.37 30.46
N ASP A 3 -19.42 7.95 29.44
CA ASP A 3 -19.89 7.90 28.05
C ASP A 3 -20.21 6.47 27.62
N THR A 4 -21.37 6.31 26.98
CA THR A 4 -21.84 5.02 26.45
C THR A 4 -20.95 4.55 25.30
N ARG A 5 -20.99 3.24 25.02
CA ARG A 5 -20.17 2.62 23.96
C ARG A 5 -20.49 3.18 22.57
N GLU A 6 -21.74 3.61 22.33
CA GLU A 6 -22.19 4.30 21.12
C GLU A 6 -21.66 5.73 21.03
N GLN A 7 -21.67 6.48 22.14
CA GLN A 7 -21.07 7.83 22.19
C GLN A 7 -19.56 7.80 21.93
N ARG A 8 -18.86 6.76 22.40
CA ARG A 8 -17.43 6.54 22.07
C ARG A 8 -17.22 6.18 20.60
N ALA A 9 -18.06 5.30 20.03
CA ALA A 9 -17.98 4.95 18.61
C ALA A 9 -18.27 6.17 17.70
N GLN A 10 -19.26 6.99 18.04
CA GLN A 10 -19.57 8.24 17.34
C GLN A 10 -18.47 9.29 17.50
N SER A 11 -17.91 9.49 18.70
CA SER A 11 -16.75 10.37 18.92
C SER A 11 -15.48 9.91 18.17
N GLN A 12 -15.34 8.60 17.94
CA GLN A 12 -14.19 8.03 17.23
C GLN A 12 -14.37 8.10 15.70
N LEU A 13 -15.61 7.97 15.21
CA LEU A 13 -16.01 8.30 13.82
C LEU A 13 -15.78 9.78 13.49
N ILE A 14 -16.10 10.71 14.40
CA ILE A 14 -15.89 12.16 14.22
C ILE A 14 -14.40 12.55 14.15
N LYS A 15 -13.50 11.75 14.74
CA LYS A 15 -12.05 12.00 14.74
C LYS A 15 -11.28 11.30 13.61
N ASP A 16 -11.90 10.35 12.93
CA ASP A 16 -11.24 9.53 11.93
C ASP A 16 -11.40 10.12 10.52
N LYS A 17 -10.27 10.49 9.93
CA LYS A 17 -10.20 11.17 8.63
C LYS A 17 -10.24 10.20 7.45
N PHE A 18 -10.53 8.92 7.67
CA PHE A 18 -10.53 7.92 6.61
C PHE A 18 -11.42 8.29 5.41
N PRO A 19 -12.73 8.64 5.55
CA PRO A 19 -13.56 9.00 4.40
C PRO A 19 -13.02 10.21 3.63
N GLN A 20 -12.60 11.24 4.36
CA GLN A 20 -12.04 12.47 3.79
C GLN A 20 -10.75 12.17 3.01
N ASN A 21 -9.86 11.34 3.58
CA ASN A 21 -8.62 10.94 2.92
C ASN A 21 -8.89 10.09 1.67
N ALA A 22 -9.82 9.14 1.76
CA ALA A 22 -10.23 8.27 0.67
C ALA A 22 -10.77 9.08 -0.51
N ARG A 23 -11.74 9.98 -0.26
CA ARG A 23 -12.29 10.88 -1.29
C ARG A 23 -11.21 11.73 -1.93
N PHE A 24 -10.43 12.41 -1.11
CA PHE A 24 -9.38 13.30 -1.60
C PHE A 24 -8.42 12.56 -2.53
N LEU A 25 -7.87 11.43 -2.05
CA LEU A 25 -6.85 10.71 -2.79
C LEU A 25 -7.41 10.13 -4.10
N PHE A 26 -8.64 9.61 -4.09
CA PHE A 26 -9.28 9.07 -5.29
C PHE A 26 -9.61 10.16 -6.31
N PHE A 27 -10.21 11.28 -5.91
CA PHE A 27 -10.56 12.33 -6.86
C PHE A 27 -9.34 13.10 -7.39
N GLU A 28 -8.26 13.22 -6.62
CA GLU A 28 -6.98 13.71 -7.17
C GLU A 28 -6.41 12.74 -8.21
N ALA A 29 -6.54 11.43 -8.00
CA ALA A 29 -6.15 10.43 -8.98
C ALA A 29 -6.99 10.53 -10.26
N VAL A 30 -8.31 10.66 -10.14
CA VAL A 30 -9.22 10.88 -11.27
C VAL A 30 -8.84 12.16 -12.02
N ALA A 31 -8.66 13.27 -11.30
CA ALA A 31 -8.29 14.56 -11.89
C ALA A 31 -6.92 14.50 -12.58
N LEU A 32 -5.96 13.75 -12.04
CA LEU A 32 -4.66 13.52 -12.66
C LEU A 32 -4.81 12.81 -14.01
N VAL A 33 -5.57 11.72 -14.03
CA VAL A 33 -5.84 10.93 -15.24
C VAL A 33 -6.57 11.76 -16.29
N SER A 34 -7.60 12.52 -15.90
CA SER A 34 -8.36 13.37 -16.84
C SER A 34 -7.57 14.51 -17.46
N ARG A 35 -6.49 14.98 -16.82
CA ARG A 35 -5.63 16.07 -17.33
C ARG A 35 -4.50 15.57 -18.22
N THR A 36 -4.31 14.26 -18.32
CA THR A 36 -3.21 13.68 -19.09
C THR A 36 -3.73 13.27 -20.45
N GLU A 37 -3.27 13.94 -21.51
CA GLU A 37 -3.57 13.55 -22.89
C GLU A 37 -2.67 12.38 -23.29
N LEU A 38 -3.19 11.15 -23.24
CA LEU A 38 -2.49 9.94 -23.70
C LEU A 38 -3.29 9.20 -24.78
N GLY A 39 -2.63 8.30 -25.48
CA GLY A 39 -3.28 7.40 -26.44
C GLY A 39 -4.27 6.45 -25.75
N GLY A 40 -5.14 5.81 -26.55
CA GLY A 40 -6.25 4.99 -26.05
C GLY A 40 -5.83 3.86 -25.09
N ASP A 41 -4.74 3.16 -25.39
CA ASP A 41 -4.25 2.04 -24.57
C ASP A 41 -3.72 2.51 -23.20
N ASP A 42 -3.02 3.65 -23.17
CA ASP A 42 -2.51 4.24 -21.94
C ASP A 42 -3.65 4.75 -21.05
N GLN A 43 -4.68 5.34 -21.67
CA GLN A 43 -5.88 5.77 -20.96
C GLN A 43 -6.62 4.59 -20.33
N LEU A 44 -6.77 3.49 -21.07
CA LEU A 44 -7.36 2.25 -20.54
C LEU A 44 -6.57 1.71 -19.34
N ASN A 45 -5.24 1.71 -19.45
CA ASN A 45 -4.36 1.26 -18.37
C ASN A 45 -4.50 2.13 -17.11
N MET A 46 -4.58 3.46 -17.25
CA MET A 46 -4.81 4.36 -16.12
C MET A 46 -6.17 4.15 -15.47
N ASN A 47 -7.23 3.94 -16.25
CA ASN A 47 -8.56 3.64 -15.73
C ASN A 47 -8.58 2.33 -14.92
N GLN A 48 -7.86 1.30 -15.37
CA GLN A 48 -7.70 0.06 -14.59
C GLN A 48 -6.98 0.30 -13.25
N ILE A 49 -6.01 1.21 -13.20
CA ILE A 49 -5.35 1.58 -11.94
C ILE A 49 -6.32 2.33 -11.02
N LEU A 50 -7.14 3.25 -11.54
CA LEU A 50 -8.19 3.92 -10.77
C LEU A 50 -9.18 2.91 -10.17
N GLU A 51 -9.61 1.91 -10.95
CA GLU A 51 -10.48 0.85 -10.44
C GLU A 51 -9.83 0.04 -9.32
N LYS A 52 -8.58 -0.39 -9.50
CA LYS A 52 -7.82 -1.12 -8.48
C LYS A 52 -7.63 -0.28 -7.21
N MET A 53 -7.38 1.01 -7.36
CA MET A 53 -7.26 1.96 -6.27
C MET A 53 -8.57 2.12 -5.51
N LEU A 54 -9.69 2.30 -6.22
CA LEU A 54 -11.02 2.39 -5.62
C LEU A 54 -11.38 1.11 -4.87
N HIS A 55 -11.13 -0.06 -5.47
CA HIS A 55 -11.34 -1.35 -4.79
C HIS A 55 -10.54 -1.44 -3.49
N SER A 56 -9.27 -1.01 -3.50
CA SER A 56 -8.42 -0.96 -2.31
C SER A 56 -8.97 -0.05 -1.21
N ILE A 57 -9.46 1.15 -1.58
CA ILE A 57 -10.12 2.08 -0.66
C ILE A 57 -11.35 1.43 -0.02
N LEU A 58 -12.24 0.84 -0.83
CA LEU A 58 -13.48 0.24 -0.35
C LEU A 58 -13.20 -1.00 0.52
N PHE A 59 -12.23 -1.83 0.15
CA PHE A 59 -11.79 -2.97 0.95
C PHE A 59 -11.28 -2.52 2.32
N LEU A 60 -10.36 -1.53 2.35
CA LEU A 60 -9.80 -0.99 3.59
C LEU A 60 -10.87 -0.32 4.45
N GLY A 61 -11.85 0.37 3.85
CA GLY A 61 -13.00 0.96 4.55
C GLY A 61 -13.89 -0.11 5.18
N ASN A 62 -14.11 -1.23 4.48
CA ASN A 62 -14.89 -2.36 4.97
C ASN A 62 -14.23 -3.09 6.15
N ILE A 63 -12.91 -3.25 6.12
CA ILE A 63 -12.16 -3.87 7.24
C ILE A 63 -11.74 -2.86 8.31
N HIS A 64 -12.06 -1.58 8.13
CA HIS A 64 -11.75 -0.53 9.10
C HIS A 64 -12.49 -0.76 10.43
N PRO A 65 -11.89 -0.47 11.60
CA PRO A 65 -12.57 -0.59 12.90
C PRO A 65 -13.92 0.14 12.98
N ALA A 66 -14.04 1.30 12.34
CA ALA A 66 -15.26 2.10 12.27
C ALA A 66 -16.26 1.63 11.19
N LYS A 67 -15.83 0.78 10.25
CA LYS A 67 -16.62 0.21 9.14
C LYS A 67 -17.28 1.27 8.25
N TYR A 68 -16.53 1.79 7.29
CA TYR A 68 -17.06 2.76 6.34
C TYR A 68 -17.74 2.05 5.17
N ASN A 69 -19.04 2.33 4.96
CA ASN A 69 -19.68 1.91 3.72
C ASN A 69 -19.30 2.88 2.58
N PRO A 70 -19.36 2.43 1.32
CA PRO A 70 -19.02 3.28 0.20
C PRO A 70 -19.86 4.57 0.12
N GLN A 71 -21.13 4.54 0.55
CA GLN A 71 -22.00 5.72 0.64
C GLN A 71 -21.46 6.75 1.64
N ASP A 72 -20.95 6.30 2.79
CA ASP A 72 -20.36 7.19 3.81
C ASP A 72 -19.03 7.78 3.32
N ILE A 73 -18.29 7.01 2.50
CA ILE A 73 -17.04 7.48 1.90
C ILE A 73 -17.32 8.52 0.84
N PHE A 74 -18.23 8.31 -0.11
CA PHE A 74 -18.38 9.19 -1.28
C PHE A 74 -19.52 10.20 -1.18
N GLU A 75 -20.42 10.08 -0.19
CA GLU A 75 -21.55 10.97 0.04
C GLU A 75 -22.28 11.32 -1.28
N LYS A 76 -22.31 12.61 -1.65
CA LYS A 76 -22.99 13.11 -2.86
C LYS A 76 -22.42 12.54 -4.16
N SER A 77 -21.16 12.11 -4.16
CA SER A 77 -20.51 11.55 -5.34
C SER A 77 -20.68 10.02 -5.45
N TYR A 78 -21.41 9.37 -4.54
CA TYR A 78 -21.55 7.92 -4.52
C TYR A 78 -22.14 7.36 -5.83
N ASN A 79 -23.32 7.82 -6.27
CA ASN A 79 -23.98 7.30 -7.47
C ASN A 79 -23.11 7.48 -8.71
N TYR A 80 -22.52 8.67 -8.88
CA TYR A 80 -21.59 8.96 -9.97
C TYR A 80 -20.38 8.03 -9.98
N THR A 81 -19.80 7.77 -8.80
CA THR A 81 -18.63 6.88 -8.68
C THR A 81 -18.99 5.42 -8.98
N VAL A 82 -20.18 4.97 -8.58
CA VAL A 82 -20.69 3.61 -8.88
C VAL A 82 -20.92 3.43 -10.37
N GLU A 83 -21.50 4.43 -11.03
CA GLU A 83 -21.77 4.41 -12.47
C GLU A 83 -20.47 4.30 -13.28
N LEU A 84 -19.45 5.08 -12.92
CA LEU A 84 -18.16 5.06 -13.60
C LEU A 84 -17.32 3.81 -13.31
N PHE A 85 -17.40 3.29 -12.09
CA PHE A 85 -16.54 2.19 -11.64
C PHE A 85 -17.36 1.14 -10.88
N PRO A 86 -18.23 0.36 -11.57
CA PRO A 86 -19.11 -0.59 -10.89
C PRO A 86 -18.36 -1.79 -10.28
N GLY A 87 -17.25 -2.22 -10.89
CA GLY A 87 -16.46 -3.39 -10.48
C GLY A 87 -16.02 -3.35 -9.01
N PRO A 88 -15.37 -2.27 -8.53
CA PRO A 88 -14.98 -2.11 -7.14
C PRO A 88 -16.12 -2.27 -6.13
N PHE A 89 -17.30 -1.69 -6.37
CA PHE A 89 -18.45 -1.78 -5.45
C PHE A 89 -19.03 -3.20 -5.37
N ASN A 90 -18.96 -3.95 -6.46
CA ASN A 90 -19.42 -5.35 -6.49
C ASN A 90 -18.46 -6.31 -5.78
N ARG A 91 -17.16 -6.00 -5.75
CA ARG A 91 -16.12 -6.96 -5.36
C ARG A 91 -15.34 -6.62 -4.08
N TYR A 92 -15.46 -5.41 -3.51
CA TYR A 92 -14.69 -5.04 -2.30
C TYR A 92 -14.98 -5.92 -1.08
N ARG A 93 -16.16 -6.58 -1.03
CA ARG A 93 -16.57 -7.48 0.05
C ARG A 93 -16.11 -8.94 -0.12
N THR A 94 -15.53 -9.28 -1.25
CA THR A 94 -15.22 -10.67 -1.63
C THR A 94 -13.83 -10.86 -2.21
N HIS A 95 -13.21 -9.78 -2.71
CA HIS A 95 -11.89 -9.82 -3.32
C HIS A 95 -10.92 -8.94 -2.55
N VAL A 96 -9.64 -9.30 -2.61
CA VAL A 96 -8.55 -8.65 -1.91
C VAL A 96 -7.79 -7.72 -2.86
N PRO A 97 -7.49 -6.47 -2.48
CA PRO A 97 -6.68 -5.58 -3.31
C PRO A 97 -5.22 -6.01 -3.27
N LEU A 98 -4.49 -5.84 -4.37
CA LEU A 98 -3.06 -6.17 -4.42
C LEU A 98 -2.20 -5.14 -3.69
N GLN A 99 -2.51 -3.85 -3.84
CA GLN A 99 -1.70 -2.76 -3.29
C GLN A 99 -2.53 -1.79 -2.45
N THR A 100 -1.84 -0.91 -1.71
CA THR A 100 -2.50 0.17 -0.96
C THR A 100 -2.97 1.28 -1.91
N PRO A 101 -3.96 2.11 -1.50
CA PRO A 101 -4.43 3.21 -2.34
C PRO A 101 -3.31 4.18 -2.75
N PHE A 102 -2.35 4.44 -1.84
CA PHE A 102 -1.24 5.34 -2.16
C PHE A 102 -0.23 4.73 -3.12
N SER A 103 0.01 3.41 -3.08
CA SER A 103 0.87 2.74 -4.06
C SER A 103 0.30 2.87 -5.47
N TYR A 104 -1.01 2.69 -5.64
CA TYR A 104 -1.68 2.94 -6.93
C TYR A 104 -1.64 4.42 -7.36
N PHE A 105 -1.83 5.34 -6.41
CA PHE A 105 -1.69 6.77 -6.71
C PHE A 105 -0.26 7.12 -7.17
N LEU A 106 0.75 6.56 -6.52
CA LEU A 106 2.14 6.72 -6.92
C LEU A 106 2.38 6.15 -8.33
N GLU A 107 1.86 4.96 -8.61
CA GLU A 107 1.92 4.35 -9.95
C GLU A 107 1.32 5.26 -11.04
N LEU A 108 0.17 5.88 -10.78
CA LEU A 108 -0.43 6.87 -11.70
C LEU A 108 0.47 8.08 -11.91
N VAL A 109 1.04 8.66 -10.85
CA VAL A 109 1.97 9.79 -10.96
C VAL A 109 3.18 9.42 -11.82
N LEU A 110 3.75 8.22 -11.65
CA LEU A 110 4.89 7.77 -12.44
C LEU A 110 4.54 7.59 -13.92
N LYS A 111 3.32 7.13 -14.23
CA LYS A 111 2.81 7.02 -15.60
C LYS A 111 2.61 8.38 -16.26
N CYS A 112 2.01 9.34 -15.56
CA CYS A 112 1.73 10.66 -16.13
C CYS A 112 2.98 11.53 -16.31
N TYR A 113 3.97 11.41 -15.42
CA TYR A 113 5.13 12.33 -15.41
C TYR A 113 6.47 11.67 -15.77
N GLY A 114 6.47 10.36 -15.99
CA GLY A 114 7.66 9.59 -16.31
C GLY A 114 8.46 9.22 -15.07
N GLN A 115 8.68 7.92 -14.88
CA GLN A 115 9.39 7.37 -13.72
C GLN A 115 10.80 7.95 -13.51
N ASN A 116 11.52 8.24 -14.59
CA ASN A 116 12.88 8.76 -14.51
C ASN A 116 12.96 10.27 -14.22
N ASN A 117 11.82 10.99 -14.15
CA ASN A 117 11.78 12.42 -13.87
C ASN A 117 11.50 12.70 -12.39
N GLU A 118 12.47 12.37 -11.53
CA GLU A 118 12.35 12.47 -10.07
C GLU A 118 11.90 13.84 -9.57
N GLY A 119 12.48 14.92 -10.12
CA GLY A 119 12.14 16.28 -9.73
C GLY A 119 10.65 16.58 -9.97
N THR A 120 10.13 16.19 -11.13
CA THR A 120 8.72 16.39 -11.48
C THR A 120 7.81 15.50 -10.64
N VAL A 121 8.16 14.22 -10.45
CA VAL A 121 7.38 13.28 -9.61
C VAL A 121 7.28 13.79 -8.17
N LYS A 122 8.41 14.19 -7.57
CA LYS A 122 8.45 14.75 -6.20
C LYS A 122 7.64 16.04 -6.10
N ASP A 123 7.80 16.95 -7.05
CA ASP A 123 7.05 18.22 -7.08
C ASP A 123 5.54 17.97 -7.18
N LYS A 124 5.11 17.03 -8.01
CA LYS A 124 3.69 16.69 -8.14
C LYS A 124 3.11 16.04 -6.90
N LEU A 125 3.79 15.04 -6.35
CA LEU A 125 3.37 14.43 -5.08
C LEU A 125 3.29 15.48 -3.97
N PHE A 126 4.29 16.35 -3.86
CA PHE A 126 4.30 17.41 -2.86
C PHE A 126 3.13 18.40 -3.05
N LYS A 127 2.91 18.92 -4.26
CA LYS A 127 1.83 19.87 -4.56
C LYS A 127 0.45 19.28 -4.31
N THR A 128 0.20 18.06 -4.80
CA THR A 128 -1.09 17.39 -4.55
C THR A 128 -1.34 17.23 -3.05
N LEU A 129 -0.35 16.75 -2.29
CA LEU A 129 -0.54 16.44 -0.87
C LEU A 129 -0.48 17.67 0.04
N LYS A 130 0.15 18.77 -0.40
CA LYS A 130 0.12 20.06 0.30
C LYS A 130 -1.32 20.58 0.42
N ASN A 131 -2.08 20.53 -0.67
CA ASN A 131 -3.49 20.94 -0.70
C ASN A 131 -4.32 20.17 0.35
N TYR A 132 -4.05 18.87 0.53
CA TYR A 132 -4.73 18.07 1.56
C TYR A 132 -4.39 18.47 3.00
N LYS A 133 -3.12 18.81 3.26
CA LYS A 133 -2.69 19.20 4.61
C LYS A 133 -3.26 20.54 5.04
N GLU A 134 -3.40 21.47 4.10
CA GLU A 134 -4.04 22.77 4.33
C GLU A 134 -5.53 22.61 4.73
N LEU A 135 -6.17 21.50 4.35
CA LEU A 135 -7.50 21.10 4.84
C LEU A 135 -7.49 20.50 6.26
N GLY A 136 -6.38 20.63 7.00
CA GLY A 136 -6.28 20.28 8.42
C GLY A 136 -5.98 18.80 8.71
N GLY A 137 -5.49 18.01 7.75
CA GLY A 137 -5.16 16.59 7.93
C GLY A 137 -3.95 16.34 8.85
N LYS A 138 -4.18 16.01 10.14
CA LYS A 138 -3.11 15.61 11.09
C LYS A 138 -2.81 14.11 11.08
N LYS A 139 -3.76 13.27 10.63
CA LYS A 139 -3.62 11.81 10.48
C LYS A 139 -4.22 11.41 9.14
N ASN A 140 -3.42 10.75 8.30
CA ASN A 140 -3.77 10.45 6.92
C ASN A 140 -3.68 8.93 6.74
N PRO A 141 -4.75 8.18 7.05
CA PRO A 141 -4.68 6.71 7.14
C PRO A 141 -4.32 6.01 5.82
N LEU A 142 -4.55 6.67 4.69
CA LEU A 142 -4.34 6.15 3.34
C LEU A 142 -3.25 6.90 2.56
N ILE A 143 -2.62 7.94 3.12
CA ILE A 143 -1.48 8.62 2.49
C ILE A 143 -0.19 8.12 3.13
N SER A 144 0.76 7.74 2.27
CA SER A 144 2.06 7.28 2.71
C SER A 144 2.82 8.36 3.48
N ALA A 145 3.51 7.97 4.55
CA ALA A 145 4.37 8.88 5.29
C ALA A 145 5.72 9.09 4.58
N VAL A 146 6.14 8.08 3.80
CA VAL A 146 7.46 7.98 3.19
C VAL A 146 7.32 7.34 1.81
N ILE A 147 8.04 7.88 0.82
CA ILE A 147 8.35 7.16 -0.43
C ILE A 147 9.84 6.82 -0.43
N CYS A 148 10.22 5.77 -1.15
CA CYS A 148 11.60 5.43 -1.43
C CYS A 148 11.83 5.44 -2.93
N ILE A 149 12.99 5.91 -3.34
CA ILE A 149 13.48 5.85 -4.71
C ILE A 149 14.77 5.03 -4.68
N CYS A 150 14.76 3.88 -5.34
CA CYS A 150 15.97 3.14 -5.64
C CYS A 150 16.45 3.53 -7.05
N GLU A 151 17.71 3.92 -7.14
CA GLU A 151 18.36 4.42 -8.35
C GLU A 151 19.39 3.39 -8.82
N ASN A 152 19.40 3.09 -10.11
CA ASN A 152 20.44 2.31 -10.78
C ASN A 152 20.79 3.00 -12.10
N GLY A 153 21.85 3.81 -12.10
CA GLY A 153 22.19 4.68 -13.22
C GLY A 153 21.08 5.69 -13.52
N VAL A 154 20.49 5.63 -14.72
CA VAL A 154 19.40 6.54 -15.13
C VAL A 154 18.01 6.06 -14.71
N SER A 155 17.90 4.80 -14.31
CA SER A 155 16.64 4.16 -13.94
C SER A 155 16.31 4.40 -12.49
N ARG A 156 15.03 4.68 -12.22
CA ARG A 156 14.50 4.94 -10.88
C ARG A 156 13.36 3.99 -10.58
N TYR A 157 13.27 3.46 -9.37
CA TYR A 157 12.20 2.53 -8.96
C TYR A 157 11.63 3.03 -7.64
N TYR A 158 10.32 3.24 -7.62
CA TYR A 158 9.65 3.88 -6.51
C TYR A 158 8.91 2.85 -5.67
N GLY A 159 8.77 3.17 -4.40
CA GLY A 159 7.91 2.46 -3.46
C GLY A 159 7.33 3.41 -2.43
N ALA A 160 6.21 3.00 -1.84
CA ALA A 160 5.53 3.73 -0.79
C ALA A 160 5.49 2.90 0.50
N SER A 161 5.56 3.56 1.65
CA SER A 161 5.31 2.89 2.92
C SER A 161 3.83 2.50 3.03
N LEU A 162 3.55 1.31 3.58
CA LEU A 162 2.20 0.73 3.65
C LEU A 162 1.28 1.57 4.55
N SER A 163 0.30 2.23 3.94
CA SER A 163 -0.68 3.09 4.64
C SER A 163 -2.07 2.51 4.51
N CYS A 164 -2.56 1.94 5.63
CA CYS A 164 -3.77 1.12 5.67
C CYS A 164 -4.71 1.49 6.84
N GLY A 165 -4.48 2.61 7.52
CA GLY A 165 -5.29 3.11 8.64
C GLY A 165 -5.23 2.31 9.95
N SER A 166 -4.78 1.05 9.95
CA SER A 166 -4.61 0.24 11.16
C SER A 166 -3.51 -0.82 11.01
N ASP A 167 -2.99 -1.31 12.13
CA ASP A 167 -1.97 -2.37 12.12
C ASP A 167 -2.52 -3.71 11.62
N THR A 168 -3.78 -4.03 11.88
CA THR A 168 -4.43 -5.23 11.33
C THR A 168 -4.50 -5.16 9.81
N ALA A 169 -4.96 -4.03 9.26
CA ALA A 169 -5.00 -3.81 7.81
C ALA A 169 -3.59 -3.83 7.20
N ARG A 170 -2.59 -3.26 7.89
CA ARG A 170 -1.18 -3.30 7.47
C ARG A 170 -0.65 -4.73 7.40
N LYS A 171 -0.95 -5.58 8.38
CA LYS A 171 -0.56 -7.02 8.36
C LYS A 171 -1.23 -7.77 7.23
N ILE A 172 -2.50 -7.50 6.95
CA ILE A 172 -3.22 -8.04 5.80
C ILE A 172 -2.52 -7.65 4.49
N MET A 173 -2.26 -6.36 4.28
CA MET A 173 -1.60 -5.87 3.06
C MET A 173 -0.15 -6.35 2.94
N THR A 174 0.57 -6.53 4.04
CA THR A 174 1.93 -7.10 4.04
C THR A 174 1.90 -8.56 3.58
N ALA A 175 0.97 -9.36 4.08
CA ALA A 175 0.79 -10.75 3.66
C ALA A 175 0.44 -10.85 2.16
N VAL A 176 -0.53 -10.05 1.71
CA VAL A 176 -0.90 -9.98 0.29
C VAL A 176 0.28 -9.56 -0.57
N SER A 177 1.06 -8.57 -0.12
CA SER A 177 2.22 -8.11 -0.86
C SER A 177 3.29 -9.20 -0.98
N CYS A 178 3.58 -9.93 0.09
CA CYS A 178 4.54 -11.04 0.05
C CYS A 178 4.12 -12.14 -0.95
N VAL A 179 2.82 -12.44 -1.02
CA VAL A 179 2.27 -13.55 -1.80
C VAL A 179 2.08 -13.19 -3.28
N HIS A 180 1.61 -11.98 -3.58
CA HIS A 180 1.15 -11.62 -4.92
C HIS A 180 1.86 -10.45 -5.57
N VAL A 181 2.53 -9.59 -4.79
CA VAL A 181 3.04 -8.32 -5.32
C VAL A 181 4.55 -8.27 -5.34
N TRP A 182 5.22 -8.44 -4.21
CA TRP A 182 6.65 -8.21 -4.12
C TRP A 182 7.46 -9.29 -4.83
N HIS A 183 8.64 -8.89 -5.30
CA HIS A 183 9.59 -9.82 -5.87
C HIS A 183 9.95 -10.91 -4.85
N LEU A 184 10.09 -12.16 -5.30
CA LEU A 184 10.28 -13.34 -4.43
C LEU A 184 11.41 -13.16 -3.40
N LYS A 185 12.55 -12.59 -3.81
CA LYS A 185 13.67 -12.31 -2.90
C LYS A 185 13.24 -11.38 -1.75
N VAL A 186 12.53 -10.30 -2.08
CA VAL A 186 12.04 -9.33 -1.11
C VAL A 186 10.98 -9.94 -0.20
N SER A 187 10.03 -10.70 -0.76
CA SER A 187 9.05 -11.44 0.01
C SER A 187 9.72 -12.41 0.98
N SER A 188 10.71 -13.18 0.52
CA SER A 188 11.46 -14.13 1.35
C SER A 188 12.21 -13.44 2.50
N ALA A 189 12.85 -12.28 2.23
CA ALA A 189 13.46 -11.47 3.27
C ALA A 189 12.44 -11.00 4.31
N VAL A 190 11.31 -10.43 3.90
CA VAL A 190 10.25 -9.99 4.83
C VAL A 190 9.68 -11.16 5.63
N MET A 191 9.36 -12.28 4.97
CA MET A 191 8.82 -13.48 5.60
C MET A 191 9.79 -14.10 6.60
N SER A 192 11.11 -13.92 6.47
CA SER A 192 12.05 -14.46 7.48
C SER A 192 11.80 -13.95 8.91
N VAL A 193 11.18 -12.78 9.03
CA VAL A 193 10.94 -12.07 10.29
C VAL A 193 9.47 -11.70 10.50
N PHE A 194 8.58 -11.97 9.55
CA PHE A 194 7.15 -11.65 9.63
C PHE A 194 6.32 -12.94 9.66
N PRO A 195 5.21 -13.03 10.42
CA PRO A 195 4.54 -11.96 11.17
C PRO A 195 5.06 -11.70 12.59
N ASP A 196 5.88 -12.60 13.13
CA ASP A 196 6.16 -12.66 14.57
C ASP A 196 7.34 -11.80 15.03
N GLY A 197 8.18 -11.32 14.11
CA GLY A 197 9.33 -10.46 14.41
C GLY A 197 10.57 -11.19 14.93
N THR A 198 10.47 -12.50 15.17
CA THR A 198 11.41 -13.32 15.98
C THR A 198 12.40 -14.18 15.20
N GLY A 199 12.23 -14.32 13.88
CA GLY A 199 13.18 -15.08 13.06
C GLY A 199 14.47 -14.31 12.74
N GLU A 200 15.47 -15.03 12.24
CA GLU A 200 16.71 -14.43 11.74
C GLU A 200 16.46 -13.72 10.40
N PRO A 201 16.81 -12.42 10.27
CA PRO A 201 16.63 -11.69 9.02
C PRO A 201 17.43 -12.31 7.87
N ARG A 202 16.75 -12.77 6.83
CA ARG A 202 17.39 -13.09 5.55
C ARG A 202 17.72 -11.80 4.81
N SER A 203 18.96 -11.34 4.97
CA SER A 203 19.43 -10.10 4.38
C SER A 203 19.69 -10.25 2.88
N ILE A 204 19.29 -9.23 2.11
CA ILE A 204 19.60 -9.06 0.70
C ILE A 204 20.69 -8.00 0.61
N LYS A 205 21.81 -8.34 -0.04
CA LYS A 205 22.80 -7.35 -0.46
C LYS A 205 22.38 -6.78 -1.82
N LEU A 206 22.19 -5.47 -1.88
CA LEU A 206 21.98 -4.76 -3.14
C LEU A 206 23.32 -4.61 -3.87
N PRO A 207 23.34 -4.56 -5.22
CA PRO A 207 24.53 -4.19 -5.96
C PRO A 207 25.04 -2.80 -5.56
N ASP A 208 26.36 -2.58 -5.59
CA ASP A 208 26.98 -1.30 -5.20
C ASP A 208 26.53 -0.11 -6.09
N THR A 209 26.02 -0.40 -7.28
CA THR A 209 25.46 0.60 -8.20
C THR A 209 24.07 1.09 -7.78
N VAL A 210 23.41 0.40 -6.85
CA VAL A 210 22.04 0.68 -6.44
C VAL A 210 22.03 1.51 -5.17
N LYS A 211 21.39 2.68 -5.21
CA LYS A 211 21.20 3.55 -4.05
C LYS A 211 19.71 3.72 -3.77
N CYS A 212 19.30 3.52 -2.53
CA CYS A 212 17.90 3.71 -2.13
C CYS A 212 17.78 4.86 -1.14
N SER A 213 16.98 5.86 -1.51
CA SER A 213 16.79 7.09 -0.73
C SER A 213 15.31 7.23 -0.36
N ALA A 214 15.02 7.31 0.94
CA ALA A 214 13.68 7.51 1.45
C ALA A 214 13.40 8.99 1.76
N TYR A 215 12.23 9.48 1.36
CA TYR A 215 11.81 10.87 1.50
C TYR A 215 10.52 10.97 2.29
N ALA A 216 10.46 11.93 3.22
CA ALA A 216 9.21 12.22 3.91
C ALA A 216 8.20 12.76 2.90
N VAL A 217 7.05 12.11 2.76
CA VAL A 217 5.96 12.63 1.88
C VAL A 217 5.51 14.02 2.33
N ALA A 218 5.65 14.30 3.62
CA ALA A 218 5.33 15.58 4.20
C ALA A 218 6.21 16.73 3.70
N ASP A 219 7.45 16.44 3.32
CA ASP A 219 8.46 17.35 2.80
C ASP A 219 9.42 16.53 1.95
N MET A 220 9.19 16.53 0.63
CA MET A 220 9.93 15.70 -0.33
C MET A 220 11.41 16.08 -0.48
N ARG A 221 11.88 17.11 0.24
CA ARG A 221 13.30 17.48 0.37
C ARG A 221 13.96 16.80 1.56
N LYS A 222 13.17 16.35 2.54
CA LYS A 222 13.67 15.72 3.75
C LYS A 222 13.92 14.23 3.54
N LEU A 223 15.20 13.87 3.47
CA LEU A 223 15.66 12.49 3.56
C LEU A 223 15.31 11.88 4.91
N LYS A 224 14.96 10.60 4.88
CA LYS A 224 14.78 9.79 6.08
C LYS A 224 15.76 8.62 6.04
N PRO A 225 16.58 8.44 7.08
CA PRO A 225 17.42 7.26 7.19
C PRO A 225 16.56 5.99 7.23
N PRO A 226 17.05 4.86 6.67
CA PRO A 226 16.39 3.58 6.80
C PRO A 226 16.12 3.22 8.25
N CYS A 227 15.08 2.44 8.51
CA CYS A 227 14.87 1.88 9.85
C CYS A 227 15.82 0.70 10.12
N LYS A 228 16.01 0.33 11.40
CA LYS A 228 16.84 -0.84 11.78
C LYS A 228 16.44 -2.11 11.01
N ARG A 229 15.13 -2.30 10.78
CA ARG A 229 14.63 -3.47 10.05
C ARG A 229 14.97 -3.44 8.56
N CYS A 230 14.94 -2.26 7.93
CA CYS A 230 15.34 -2.12 6.52
C CYS A 230 16.84 -2.34 6.34
N ASN A 231 17.66 -1.87 7.29
CA ASN A 231 19.08 -2.22 7.32
C ASN A 231 19.28 -3.74 7.41
N GLN A 232 18.62 -4.41 8.37
CA GLN A 232 18.76 -5.86 8.52
C GLN A 232 18.35 -6.63 7.26
N LEU A 233 17.25 -6.23 6.60
CA LEU A 233 16.72 -6.95 5.43
C LEU A 233 17.42 -6.62 4.12
N TYR A 234 17.98 -5.41 3.96
CA TYR A 234 18.47 -4.91 2.67
C TYR A 234 19.89 -4.33 2.73
N SER A 235 20.58 -4.47 3.87
CA SER A 235 21.93 -3.95 4.10
C SER A 235 22.09 -2.45 3.83
N LEU A 236 21.01 -1.66 4.00
CA LEU A 236 21.05 -0.21 3.75
C LEU A 236 21.85 0.52 4.84
N PRO A 237 22.77 1.43 4.47
CA PRO A 237 23.61 2.16 5.43
C PRO A 237 22.83 3.24 6.19
N ASP A 238 23.51 3.89 7.14
CA ASP A 238 23.05 5.11 7.84
C ASP A 238 21.64 5.00 8.46
N HIS A 239 21.37 3.87 9.09
CA HIS A 239 20.05 3.53 9.59
C HIS A 239 19.80 4.03 11.02
N THR A 240 18.52 4.24 11.34
CA THR A 240 18.09 4.49 12.72
C THR A 240 18.14 3.23 13.58
N HIS A 241 18.12 3.38 14.90
CA HIS A 241 17.99 2.26 15.83
C HIS A 241 16.55 1.72 15.96
N HIS A 242 15.56 2.46 15.45
CA HIS A 242 14.15 2.07 15.57
C HIS A 242 13.78 0.96 14.58
N PRO A 243 13.26 -0.19 15.05
CA PRO A 243 12.79 -1.26 14.18
C PRO A 243 11.31 -1.06 13.83
N ASN A 244 11.03 -0.60 12.61
CA ASN A 244 9.66 -0.62 12.10
C ASN A 244 9.19 -2.06 11.80
N PRO A 245 7.87 -2.30 11.73
CA PRO A 245 7.34 -3.58 11.28
C PRO A 245 7.94 -4.01 9.93
N PRO A 246 8.32 -5.29 9.75
CA PRO A 246 8.86 -5.78 8.49
C PRO A 246 7.92 -5.53 7.32
N GLY A 247 8.48 -5.13 6.18
CA GLY A 247 7.72 -4.86 4.94
C GLY A 247 6.90 -3.56 4.94
N ASN A 248 6.82 -2.83 6.05
CA ASN A 248 6.01 -1.61 6.12
C ASN A 248 6.68 -0.39 5.44
N CYS A 249 8.01 -0.36 5.37
CA CYS A 249 8.74 0.81 4.90
C CYS A 249 8.80 0.85 3.37
N ALA A 250 8.96 2.05 2.82
CA ALA A 250 8.87 2.29 1.38
C ALA A 250 9.97 1.59 0.57
N GLU A 251 11.11 1.34 1.20
CA GLU A 251 12.27 0.63 0.65
C GLU A 251 11.90 -0.78 0.18
N THR A 252 10.99 -1.47 0.89
CA THR A 252 10.55 -2.82 0.51
C THR A 252 9.91 -2.83 -0.88
N GLU A 253 8.98 -1.91 -1.15
CA GLU A 253 8.30 -1.82 -2.44
C GLU A 253 9.27 -1.33 -3.54
N ALA A 254 10.10 -0.33 -3.25
CA ALA A 254 11.07 0.21 -4.21
C ALA A 254 12.10 -0.84 -4.67
N ILE A 255 12.68 -1.57 -3.71
CA ILE A 255 13.64 -2.65 -4.00
C ILE A 255 12.95 -3.81 -4.74
N SER A 256 11.71 -4.13 -4.38
CA SER A 256 10.93 -5.12 -5.12
C SER A 256 10.74 -4.70 -6.59
N ASN A 257 10.40 -3.44 -6.83
CA ASN A 257 10.20 -2.91 -8.18
C ASN A 257 11.50 -2.87 -8.99
N PHE A 258 12.63 -2.55 -8.34
CA PHE A 258 13.97 -2.71 -8.91
C PHE A 258 14.23 -4.15 -9.38
N PHE A 259 14.05 -5.14 -8.51
CA PHE A 259 14.33 -6.54 -8.86
C PHE A 259 13.43 -7.07 -9.99
N LYS A 260 12.16 -6.64 -10.04
CA LYS A 260 11.23 -7.00 -11.12
C LYS A 260 11.69 -6.45 -12.47
N ALA A 261 12.08 -5.18 -12.50
CA ALA A 261 12.44 -4.49 -13.74
C ALA A 261 13.78 -4.97 -14.32
N GLU A 262 14.80 -5.14 -13.47
CA GLU A 262 16.13 -5.58 -13.89
C GLU A 262 16.23 -7.08 -14.20
N LYS A 263 15.09 -7.78 -14.20
CA LYS A 263 15.00 -9.24 -14.43
C LYS A 263 16.02 -10.02 -13.61
N HIS A 264 16.35 -9.55 -12.40
CA HIS A 264 17.34 -10.13 -11.50
C HIS A 264 16.87 -11.50 -10.96
N GLY A 265 16.88 -12.48 -11.87
CA GLY A 265 16.45 -13.84 -11.68
C GLY A 265 14.95 -13.97 -11.45
N ASN A 266 14.20 -14.18 -12.53
CA ASN A 266 13.04 -15.10 -12.53
C ASN A 266 13.50 -16.57 -12.35
N SER A 267 14.61 -16.81 -11.64
CA SER A 267 15.06 -18.14 -11.27
C SER A 267 14.15 -18.65 -10.15
N ARG A 268 12.92 -18.97 -10.54
CA ARG A 268 11.89 -19.70 -9.79
C ARG A 268 12.36 -21.07 -9.28
N GLN A 269 13.64 -21.46 -9.43
CA GLN A 269 14.02 -22.87 -9.30
C GLN A 269 15.27 -23.25 -8.49
N THR A 270 16.23 -22.37 -8.17
CA THR A 270 17.53 -22.92 -7.65
C THR A 270 18.00 -22.47 -6.27
N LEU A 271 17.44 -21.44 -5.63
CA LEU A 271 18.01 -20.96 -4.34
C LEU A 271 17.04 -20.89 -3.14
N PHE A 272 15.73 -21.06 -3.32
CA PHE A 272 14.75 -20.84 -2.23
C PHE A 272 13.67 -21.93 -2.08
N ARG A 273 13.90 -23.13 -2.62
CA ARG A 273 12.86 -24.18 -2.67
C ARG A 273 12.47 -24.75 -1.31
N HIS A 274 13.36 -24.78 -0.31
CA HIS A 274 13.12 -25.66 0.83
C HIS A 274 11.98 -25.23 1.77
N ASN A 275 11.62 -23.94 1.87
CA ASN A 275 10.52 -23.51 2.76
C ASN A 275 9.49 -22.58 2.09
N HIS A 276 9.52 -22.39 0.77
CA HIS A 276 8.64 -21.41 0.12
C HIS A 276 7.15 -21.72 0.33
N GLN A 277 6.76 -22.99 0.26
CA GLN A 277 5.36 -23.38 0.46
C GLN A 277 4.90 -23.16 1.91
N GLU A 278 5.75 -23.46 2.90
CA GLU A 278 5.47 -23.19 4.31
C GLU A 278 5.35 -21.69 4.60
N GLU A 279 6.22 -20.88 4.00
CA GLU A 279 6.19 -19.43 4.11
C GLU A 279 4.89 -18.85 3.54
N MET A 280 4.47 -19.34 2.36
CA MET A 280 3.21 -18.94 1.73
C MET A 280 2.00 -19.37 2.57
N GLN A 281 2.02 -20.58 3.12
CA GLN A 281 0.96 -21.03 4.03
C GLN A 281 0.91 -20.17 5.30
N ARG A 282 2.06 -19.80 5.86
CA ARG A 282 2.13 -18.90 7.02
C ARG A 282 1.59 -17.52 6.68
N MET A 283 1.81 -17.00 5.47
CA MET A 283 1.20 -15.74 5.03
C MET A 283 -0.32 -15.86 4.86
N SER A 284 -0.82 -16.98 4.32
CA SER A 284 -2.25 -17.25 4.27
C SER A 284 -2.86 -17.27 5.67
N ASN A 285 -2.26 -18.00 6.61
CA ASN A 285 -2.71 -18.05 7.99
C ASN A 285 -2.68 -16.68 8.68
N CYS A 286 -1.64 -15.88 8.41
CA CYS A 286 -1.54 -14.51 8.89
C CYS A 286 -2.68 -13.65 8.33
N PHE A 287 -2.95 -13.75 7.03
CA PHE A 287 -4.06 -13.05 6.39
C PHE A 287 -5.40 -13.45 7.03
N ASP A 288 -5.69 -14.75 7.11
CA ASP A 288 -6.96 -15.28 7.63
C ASP A 288 -7.17 -14.87 9.10
N MET A 289 -6.13 -14.96 9.94
CA MET A 289 -6.20 -14.52 11.33
C MET A 289 -6.52 -13.02 11.44
N ASN A 290 -5.88 -12.16 10.64
CA ASN A 290 -6.08 -10.71 10.72
C ASN A 290 -7.41 -10.28 10.06
N MET A 291 -7.85 -10.97 9.01
CA MET A 291 -9.19 -10.81 8.43
C MET A 291 -10.24 -11.20 9.45
N LYS A 292 -10.09 -12.36 10.09
CA LYS A 292 -10.96 -12.81 11.19
C LYS A 292 -11.00 -11.78 12.32
N LYS A 293 -9.87 -11.24 12.78
CA LYS A 293 -9.86 -10.16 13.79
C LYS A 293 -10.60 -8.89 13.34
N SER A 294 -10.48 -8.52 12.08
CA SER A 294 -11.18 -7.35 11.51
C SER A 294 -12.70 -7.60 11.38
N MET A 295 -13.08 -8.86 11.11
CA MET A 295 -14.45 -9.28 10.83
C MET A 295 -15.19 -9.82 12.05
N ASP A 296 -14.52 -10.31 13.10
CA ASP A 296 -15.11 -10.91 14.32
C ASP A 296 -15.91 -9.93 15.16
N LYS A 297 -15.79 -8.63 14.88
CA LYS A 297 -16.75 -7.61 15.32
C LYS A 297 -18.07 -7.66 14.54
N ARG A 298 -18.42 -8.79 13.91
CA ARG A 298 -19.64 -9.03 13.13
C ARG A 298 -20.26 -10.37 13.55
N SER A 299 -21.55 -10.54 13.26
CA SER A 299 -22.21 -11.84 13.28
C SER A 299 -21.52 -12.82 12.31
N VAL A 300 -21.61 -14.11 12.65
CA VAL A 300 -20.84 -15.24 12.09
C VAL A 300 -20.90 -15.38 10.55
N GLN A 301 -21.89 -14.79 9.88
CA GLN A 301 -22.24 -15.04 8.46
C GLN A 301 -21.28 -14.45 7.40
N ASN A 302 -20.20 -13.74 7.76
CA ASN A 302 -19.30 -13.10 6.77
C ASN A 302 -17.83 -13.57 6.84
N ARG A 303 -17.51 -14.59 7.65
CA ARG A 303 -16.11 -15.01 7.88
C ARG A 303 -15.46 -15.68 6.65
N ASP A 304 -16.22 -16.37 5.82
CA ASP A 304 -15.68 -17.24 4.75
C ASP A 304 -15.63 -16.58 3.35
N LYS A 305 -15.80 -15.26 3.26
CA LYS A 305 -15.90 -14.56 1.97
C LYS A 305 -14.58 -14.15 1.34
N TYR A 306 -13.52 -14.03 2.15
CA TYR A 306 -12.21 -13.61 1.69
C TYR A 306 -11.23 -14.78 1.69
N SER A 307 -10.44 -14.84 0.63
CA SER A 307 -9.25 -15.67 0.54
C SER A 307 -8.13 -14.79 0.01
N ILE A 308 -6.91 -14.96 0.53
CA ILE A 308 -5.74 -14.20 0.07
C ILE A 308 -5.56 -14.32 -1.46
N ASN A 309 -5.90 -15.48 -2.03
CA ASN A 309 -5.78 -15.77 -3.46
C ASN A 309 -6.91 -15.19 -4.32
N LYS A 310 -8.01 -14.74 -3.70
CA LYS A 310 -9.15 -14.15 -4.42
C LYS A 310 -8.90 -12.65 -4.62
N VAL A 311 -7.94 -12.34 -5.48
CA VAL A 311 -7.50 -10.96 -5.73
C VAL A 311 -8.40 -10.22 -6.71
N TYR A 312 -8.54 -8.90 -6.54
CA TYR A 312 -9.24 -8.06 -7.51
C TYR A 312 -8.31 -7.72 -8.68
N ASN A 313 -8.69 -8.17 -9.87
CA ASN A 313 -8.09 -7.75 -11.13
C ASN A 313 -9.24 -7.39 -12.09
N PRO A 314 -9.45 -6.09 -12.38
CA PRO A 314 -10.50 -5.62 -13.30
C PRO A 314 -10.23 -6.03 -14.75
#